data_AF-A0A1F2TUH4-F1
#
_entry.id   AF-A0A1F2TUH4-F1
#
_cell.length_a   1.000
_cell.length_b   1.000
_cell.length_c   1.000
_cell.angle_alpha   90.00
_cell.angle_beta   90.00
_cell.angle_gamma   90.00
#
_symmetry.space_group_name_H-M   'P 1'
#
loop_
_entity.id
_entity.type
_entity.pdbx_description
1 polymer ?
#
loop_
_entity_poly.entity_id
_entity_poly.type
_entity_poly.pdbx_seq_one_letter_code
_entity_poly.pdbx_strand_id
1 'polypeptide(L)'
;MLTRALKELRVLMPPAGLIVGAAILAMVGGHSHTRAIFGLAVRVLLLSFFVGMAMLAATSFGSEFQQRTLVLLLSQPIARTRVWFEKWAALVSVACAVVAFQYAVVRLGPLAIGEQPMGPELLYLIAILCSAPLWTLVARSTIGGLAFSMAALFLLMLAQGFALSQLQGRPIDPFAATPPTIAIQLAYAAVTFWLGWRMFTRFQVTDAAYGDQSSSVGGATWSVLRARPAGAIRNLVCKELLLHRPTILVAALFSGCWLIAVAFFGLQPLMPPRPRIALNVFFFLLMFYVPLAIMLAGAVGVGEEATVGVRQWHMTLPVSARVQWGVKLAVSLLLGAVLVIALPSALATIAWAAPDMQRDIFDAVSQPRVWVTVGLAIVLSFWAATLVGHTIRAAVAVGLFLPALVATGWIAFWGSEVLGRFAGNLWTAVMVRFQLPPDYPYLYPYLRTMPTTIAVTIAAVGTGLALHQSFVAFRGVQTDARTIRRYAGQLLGAMGLIALCWGTFLFAWTRQFVSPPVKEVRAAAQAVLQAEPDRPRRYERSIALSELDATGALSPRTKRWLSNTRIVATRGGGDSKGQRYYFLSISFPHERRYRDLVHTVPDTHQ
;
A
#
# COMPACT_ATOMS: atom_id res chain seq x y z
N MET A 1 -18.12 23.65 27.62
CA MET A 1 -16.75 23.12 27.39
C MET A 1 -16.79 21.73 26.73
N LEU A 2 -17.56 20.78 27.27
CA LEU A 2 -17.66 19.40 26.74
C LEU A 2 -18.03 19.32 25.25
N THR A 3 -19.02 20.08 24.79
CA THR A 3 -19.47 20.09 23.39
C THR A 3 -18.38 20.51 22.41
N ARG A 4 -17.52 21.46 22.80
CA ARG A 4 -16.38 21.90 21.98
C ARG A 4 -15.27 20.86 21.95
N ALA A 5 -14.93 20.28 23.11
CA ALA A 5 -13.94 19.21 23.16
C ALA A 5 -14.37 18.01 22.29
N LEU A 6 -15.65 17.61 22.36
CA LEU A 6 -16.21 16.56 21.50
C LEU A 6 -16.15 16.91 20.01
N LYS A 7 -16.33 18.18 19.64
CA LYS A 7 -16.15 18.66 18.26
C LYS A 7 -14.70 18.44 17.80
N GLU A 8 -13.72 18.88 18.59
CA GLU A 8 -12.30 18.74 18.23
C GLU A 8 -11.88 17.26 18.13
N LEU A 9 -12.31 16.42 19.08
CA LEU A 9 -12.09 14.98 19.03
C LEU A 9 -12.68 14.36 17.76
N ARG A 10 -13.92 14.73 17.41
CA ARG A 10 -14.61 14.21 16.21
C ARG A 10 -13.88 14.54 14.91
N VAL A 11 -13.25 15.72 14.83
CA VAL A 11 -12.47 16.13 13.66
C VAL A 11 -11.18 15.30 13.52
N LEU A 12 -10.61 14.85 14.63
CA LEU A 12 -9.37 14.05 14.68
C LEU A 12 -9.61 12.54 14.58
N MET A 13 -10.84 12.05 14.84
CA MET A 13 -11.18 10.63 14.73
C MET A 13 -10.84 9.99 13.37
N PRO A 14 -11.07 10.64 12.21
CA PRO A 14 -10.77 10.02 10.91
C PRO A 14 -9.28 9.66 10.71
N PRO A 15 -8.30 10.59 10.84
CA PRO A 15 -6.89 10.23 10.74
C PRO A 15 -6.44 9.28 11.88
N ALA A 16 -6.99 9.41 13.09
CA ALA A 16 -6.73 8.44 14.16
C ALA A 16 -7.19 7.01 13.79
N GLY A 17 -8.38 6.90 13.21
CA GLY A 17 -8.95 5.63 12.74
C GLY A 17 -8.10 4.98 11.64
N LEU A 18 -7.47 5.78 10.77
CA LEU A 18 -6.53 5.28 9.76
C LEU A 18 -5.31 4.60 10.42
N ILE A 19 -4.74 5.22 11.45
CA ILE A 19 -3.57 4.71 12.17
C ILE A 19 -3.92 3.44 12.95
N VAL A 20 -5.07 3.46 13.66
CA VAL A 20 -5.59 2.31 14.41
C VAL A 20 -5.95 1.16 13.48
N GLY A 21 -6.62 1.43 12.37
CA GLY A 21 -7.01 0.42 11.38
C GLY A 21 -5.80 -0.28 10.74
N ALA A 22 -4.75 0.48 10.43
CA ALA A 22 -3.49 -0.10 9.94
C ALA A 22 -2.80 -0.97 11.02
N ALA A 23 -2.88 -0.59 12.30
CA ALA A 23 -2.35 -1.40 13.40
C ALA A 23 -3.13 -2.72 13.58
N ILE A 24 -4.46 -2.67 13.55
CA ILE A 24 -5.30 -3.88 13.58
C ILE A 24 -4.95 -4.79 12.40
N LEU A 25 -4.76 -4.21 11.22
CA LEU A 25 -4.38 -4.97 10.04
C LEU A 25 -3.03 -5.67 10.21
N ALA A 26 -2.07 -4.97 10.80
CA ALA A 26 -0.75 -5.51 11.05
C ALA A 26 -0.79 -6.70 12.04
N MET A 27 -1.68 -6.64 13.05
CA MET A 27 -1.94 -7.73 13.98
C MET A 27 -2.53 -8.97 13.27
N VAL A 28 -3.48 -8.79 12.35
CA VAL A 28 -4.05 -9.89 11.56
C VAL A 28 -2.99 -10.49 10.63
N GLY A 29 -2.25 -9.65 9.91
CA GLY A 29 -1.21 -10.07 8.96
C GLY A 29 -0.04 -10.80 9.61
N GLY A 30 0.33 -10.45 10.84
CA GLY A 30 1.43 -11.09 11.56
C GLY A 30 1.20 -12.56 11.93
N HIS A 31 -0.06 -13.03 11.94
CA HIS A 31 -0.36 -14.46 12.13
C HIS A 31 -0.15 -15.30 10.87
N SER A 32 0.09 -14.67 9.71
CA SER A 32 0.34 -15.40 8.46
C SER A 32 1.78 -15.89 8.38
N HIS A 33 2.00 -17.16 8.04
CA HIS A 33 3.34 -17.76 7.89
C HIS A 33 4.13 -17.22 6.69
N THR A 34 3.53 -16.38 5.85
CA THR A 34 4.17 -15.81 4.65
C THR A 34 4.96 -14.55 4.97
N ARG A 35 6.30 -14.66 4.93
CA ARG A 35 7.25 -13.53 5.14
C ARG A 35 6.91 -12.26 4.33
N ALA A 36 6.35 -12.41 3.13
CA ALA A 36 5.96 -11.28 2.28
C ALA A 36 4.80 -10.46 2.85
N ILE A 37 3.77 -11.11 3.40
CA ILE A 37 2.61 -10.44 4.00
C ILE A 37 3.03 -9.71 5.27
N PHE A 38 3.87 -10.35 6.09
CA PHE A 38 4.45 -9.75 7.28
C PHE A 38 5.23 -8.46 6.96
N GLY A 39 6.11 -8.51 5.94
CA GLY A 39 6.88 -7.34 5.52
C GLY A 39 6.01 -6.19 5.02
N LEU A 40 4.96 -6.48 4.26
CA LEU A 40 3.98 -5.48 3.83
C LEU A 40 3.23 -4.86 5.01
N ALA A 41 2.78 -5.69 5.95
CA ALA A 41 2.06 -5.26 7.15
C ALA A 41 2.88 -4.28 7.99
N VAL A 42 4.17 -4.57 8.23
CA VAL A 42 5.08 -3.68 8.96
C VAL A 42 5.28 -2.36 8.21
N ARG A 43 5.45 -2.39 6.88
CA ARG A 43 5.59 -1.17 6.08
C ARG A 43 4.34 -0.30 6.11
N VAL A 44 3.15 -0.92 6.02
CA VAL A 44 1.87 -0.21 6.13
C VAL A 44 1.69 0.38 7.52
N LEU A 45 2.06 -0.36 8.57
CA LEU A 45 2.03 0.13 9.95
C LEU A 45 2.90 1.38 10.12
N LEU A 46 4.17 1.29 9.74
CA LEU A 46 5.10 2.42 9.84
C LEU A 46 4.63 3.61 9.00
N LEU A 47 4.24 3.38 7.76
CA LEU A 47 3.73 4.43 6.88
C LEU A 47 2.50 5.12 7.49
N SER A 48 1.54 4.33 7.97
CA SER A 48 0.33 4.84 8.61
C SER A 48 0.64 5.63 9.87
N PHE A 49 1.65 5.22 10.65
CA PHE A 49 2.07 5.94 11.83
C PHE A 49 2.64 7.31 11.44
N PHE A 50 3.70 7.37 10.65
CA PHE A 50 4.33 8.65 10.34
C PHE A 50 3.41 9.59 9.55
N VAL A 51 2.81 9.12 8.45
CA VAL A 51 1.90 9.95 7.62
C VAL A 51 0.62 10.27 8.39
N GLY A 52 0.06 9.30 9.11
CA GLY A 52 -1.17 9.50 9.87
C GLY A 52 -0.99 10.47 11.03
N MET A 53 0.14 10.41 11.76
CA MET A 53 0.43 11.37 12.84
C MET A 53 0.64 12.79 12.29
N ALA A 54 1.36 12.94 11.18
CA ALA A 54 1.50 14.24 10.53
C ALA A 54 0.16 14.78 10.04
N MET A 55 -0.71 13.91 9.50
CA MET A 55 -2.06 14.26 9.05
C MET A 55 -2.98 14.62 10.23
N LEU A 56 -2.92 13.87 11.33
CA LEU A 56 -3.63 14.14 12.58
C LEU A 56 -3.25 15.53 13.10
N ALA A 57 -1.95 15.83 13.16
CA ALA A 57 -1.43 17.10 13.64
C ALA A 57 -1.85 18.27 12.73
N ALA A 58 -1.74 18.12 11.40
CA ALA A 58 -2.17 19.14 10.45
C ALA A 58 -3.69 19.38 10.47
N THR A 59 -4.50 18.34 10.69
CA THR A 59 -5.98 18.44 10.65
C THR A 59 -6.54 19.27 11.82
N SER A 60 -5.83 19.33 12.96
CA SER A 60 -6.25 20.09 14.15
C SER A 60 -6.61 21.56 13.87
N PHE A 61 -5.82 22.24 13.03
CA PHE A 61 -6.08 23.60 12.54
C PHE A 61 -6.49 23.62 11.07
N GLY A 62 -6.03 22.66 10.27
CA GLY A 62 -6.25 22.63 8.82
C GLY A 62 -7.73 22.47 8.44
N SER A 63 -8.48 21.73 9.25
CA SER A 63 -9.93 21.55 9.06
C SER A 63 -10.70 22.88 9.08
N GLU A 64 -10.24 23.87 9.86
CA GLU A 64 -10.89 25.18 9.93
C GLU A 64 -10.68 26.00 8.65
N PHE A 65 -9.55 25.82 7.97
CA PHE A 65 -9.32 26.41 6.64
C PHE A 65 -10.17 25.71 5.58
N GLN A 66 -10.22 24.38 5.61
CA GLN A 66 -10.98 23.59 4.63
C GLN A 66 -12.49 23.85 4.73
N GLN A 67 -13.02 24.01 5.94
CA GLN A 67 -14.43 24.25 6.18
C GLN A 67 -14.79 25.75 6.17
N ARG A 68 -13.80 26.64 5.97
CA ARG A 68 -13.95 28.10 6.04
C ARG A 68 -14.52 28.60 7.38
N THR A 69 -14.26 27.88 8.46
CA THR A 69 -14.77 28.17 9.81
C THR A 69 -13.77 28.95 10.66
N LEU A 70 -12.56 29.22 10.16
CA LEU A 70 -11.53 29.97 10.89
C LEU A 70 -12.00 31.38 11.28
N VAL A 71 -12.73 32.08 10.40
CA VAL A 71 -13.30 33.41 10.70
C VAL A 71 -14.25 33.32 11.89
N LEU A 72 -15.17 32.35 11.85
CA LEU A 72 -16.13 32.10 12.92
C LEU A 72 -15.44 31.68 14.23
N LEU A 73 -14.32 30.96 14.16
CA LEU A 73 -13.52 30.59 15.33
C LEU A 73 -12.85 31.82 15.96
N LEU A 74 -12.33 32.73 15.13
CA LEU A 74 -11.61 33.92 15.57
C LEU A 74 -12.54 35.07 16.01
N SER A 75 -13.82 35.05 15.61
CA SER A 75 -14.83 36.03 16.02
C SER A 75 -15.50 35.71 17.36
N GLN A 76 -15.23 34.55 17.96
CA GLN A 76 -15.82 34.18 19.25
C GLN A 76 -15.29 35.10 20.36
N PRO A 77 -16.11 35.45 21.37
CA PRO A 77 -15.69 36.27 22.51
C PRO A 77 -14.86 35.45 23.52
N ILE A 78 -13.79 34.81 23.03
CA ILE A 78 -12.93 33.92 23.81
C ILE A 78 -11.49 34.24 23.44
N ALA A 79 -10.62 34.28 24.45
CA ALA A 79 -9.20 34.48 24.24
C ALA A 79 -8.63 33.42 23.27
N ARG A 80 -7.96 33.88 22.20
CA ARG A 80 -7.35 33.01 21.18
C ARG A 80 -6.35 32.02 21.78
N THR A 81 -5.64 32.43 22.83
CA THR A 81 -4.75 31.55 23.61
C THR A 81 -5.48 30.34 24.17
N ARG A 82 -6.68 30.52 24.70
CA ARG A 82 -7.50 29.43 25.23
C ARG A 82 -7.92 28.47 24.11
N VAL A 83 -8.34 28.99 22.96
CA VAL A 83 -8.70 28.18 21.78
C VAL A 83 -7.50 27.36 21.30
N TRP A 84 -6.30 27.94 21.26
CA TRP A 84 -5.07 27.24 20.91
C TRP A 84 -4.82 26.04 21.83
N PHE A 85 -4.83 26.25 23.15
CA PHE A 85 -4.58 25.18 24.11
C PHE A 85 -5.70 24.13 24.13
N GLU A 86 -6.97 24.51 23.93
CA GLU A 86 -8.08 23.55 23.80
C GLU A 86 -7.87 22.60 22.59
N LYS A 87 -7.51 23.15 21.43
CA LYS A 87 -7.20 22.36 20.23
C LYS A 87 -5.96 21.49 20.38
N TRP A 88 -4.89 22.05 20.95
CA TRP A 88 -3.65 21.31 21.18
C TRP A 88 -3.84 20.18 22.21
N ALA A 89 -4.58 20.42 23.28
CA ALA A 89 -4.91 19.38 24.26
C ALA A 89 -5.69 18.23 23.61
N ALA A 90 -6.72 18.53 22.80
CA ALA A 90 -7.45 17.50 22.06
C ALA A 90 -6.55 16.70 21.10
N LEU A 91 -5.64 17.38 20.40
CA LEU A 91 -4.65 16.76 19.53
C LEU A 91 -3.75 15.79 20.30
N VAL A 92 -3.16 16.25 21.42
CA VAL A 92 -2.27 15.42 22.25
C VAL A 92 -3.02 14.25 22.85
N SER A 93 -4.24 14.43 23.34
CA SER A 93 -5.05 13.33 23.89
C SER A 93 -5.29 12.22 22.87
N VAL A 94 -5.69 12.57 21.64
CA VAL A 94 -5.90 11.58 20.57
C VAL A 94 -4.58 10.95 20.14
N ALA A 95 -3.51 11.73 20.02
CA ALA A 95 -2.17 11.22 19.68
C ALA A 95 -1.68 10.19 20.70
N CYS A 96 -1.80 10.49 22.00
CA CYS A 96 -1.42 9.57 23.07
C CYS A 96 -2.24 8.27 23.02
N ALA A 97 -3.55 8.35 22.79
CA ALA A 97 -4.40 7.16 22.67
C ALA A 97 -3.99 6.27 21.48
N VAL A 98 -3.71 6.88 20.32
CA VAL A 98 -3.28 6.17 19.12
C VAL A 98 -1.90 5.52 19.32
N VAL A 99 -0.95 6.23 19.93
CA VAL A 99 0.39 5.72 20.21
C VAL A 99 0.34 4.58 21.22
N ALA A 100 -0.45 4.71 22.28
CA ALA A 100 -0.65 3.64 23.26
C ALA A 100 -1.26 2.40 22.61
N PHE A 101 -2.25 2.57 21.72
CA PHE A 101 -2.83 1.46 20.96
C PHE A 101 -1.80 0.78 20.05
N GLN A 102 -1.04 1.56 19.28
CA GLN A 102 0.01 1.00 18.42
C GLN A 102 1.08 0.26 19.22
N TYR A 103 1.52 0.84 20.34
CA TYR A 103 2.46 0.19 21.25
C TYR A 103 1.93 -1.14 21.77
N ALA A 104 0.67 -1.18 22.20
CA ALA A 104 0.01 -2.41 22.62
C ALA A 104 -0.02 -3.45 21.48
N VAL A 105 -0.35 -3.05 20.25
CA VAL A 105 -0.35 -3.95 19.09
C VAL A 105 1.06 -4.50 18.78
N VAL A 106 2.10 -3.66 18.84
CA VAL A 106 3.48 -4.11 18.55
C VAL A 106 4.00 -5.02 19.66
N ARG A 107 3.73 -4.69 20.93
CA ARG A 107 4.23 -5.46 22.09
C ARG A 107 3.47 -6.74 22.35
N LEU A 108 2.14 -6.71 22.24
CA LEU A 108 1.28 -7.86 22.55
C LEU A 108 0.95 -8.68 21.29
N GLY A 109 1.18 -8.13 20.11
CA GLY A 109 0.85 -8.78 18.85
C GLY A 109 1.93 -9.75 18.35
N PRO A 110 1.62 -10.46 17.24
CA PRO A 110 2.58 -11.34 16.57
C PRO A 110 3.78 -10.60 15.95
N LEU A 111 3.75 -9.26 15.97
CA LEU A 111 4.81 -8.37 15.52
C LEU A 111 5.73 -7.96 16.67
N ALA A 112 5.87 -8.78 17.72
CA ALA A 112 6.82 -8.56 18.80
C ALA A 112 8.26 -8.62 18.25
N ILE A 113 8.67 -7.58 17.55
CA ILE A 113 10.03 -7.27 17.19
C ILE A 113 10.68 -6.96 18.54
N GLY A 114 11.76 -7.69 18.88
CA GLY A 114 12.41 -7.65 20.19
C GLY A 114 12.71 -6.23 20.70
N GLU A 115 13.12 -6.09 21.97
CA GLU A 115 13.25 -4.83 22.72
C GLU A 115 13.97 -3.68 21.97
N GLN A 116 13.28 -3.05 21.03
CA GLN A 116 13.73 -1.85 20.34
C GLN A 116 13.20 -0.67 21.14
N PRO A 117 14.07 0.24 21.61
CA PRO A 117 13.62 1.44 22.30
C PRO A 117 12.85 2.34 21.32
N MET A 118 11.64 2.79 21.69
CA MET A 118 10.79 3.71 20.90
C MET A 118 11.37 5.14 20.73
N GLY A 119 12.68 5.33 20.93
CA GLY A 119 13.31 6.64 21.02
C GLY A 119 13.06 7.53 19.79
N PRO A 120 13.48 7.13 18.58
CA PRO A 120 13.35 7.96 17.38
C PRO A 120 11.90 8.29 17.00
N GLU A 121 10.99 7.33 17.19
CA GLU A 121 9.56 7.47 16.86
C GLU A 121 8.87 8.48 17.77
N LEU A 122 9.20 8.48 19.07
CA LEU A 122 8.67 9.42 20.04
C LEU A 122 9.18 10.85 19.78
N LEU A 123 10.45 11.01 19.39
CA LEU A 123 10.99 12.32 19.03
C LEU A 123 10.33 12.88 17.78
N TYR A 124 10.15 12.05 16.75
CA TYR A 124 9.38 12.41 15.56
C TYR A 124 7.97 12.88 15.95
N LEU A 125 7.30 12.12 16.81
CA LEU A 125 5.95 12.44 17.28
C LEU A 125 5.90 13.81 17.96
N ILE A 126 6.80 14.08 18.90
CA ILE A 126 6.83 15.36 19.61
C ILE A 126 7.08 16.50 18.62
N ALA A 127 8.06 16.34 17.73
CA ALA A 127 8.40 17.34 16.73
C ALA A 127 7.24 17.63 15.77
N ILE A 128 6.51 16.60 15.31
CA ILE A 128 5.40 16.77 14.37
C ILE A 128 4.16 17.39 15.05
N LEU A 129 3.82 16.98 16.27
CA LEU A 129 2.68 17.54 17.02
C LEU A 129 2.89 19.04 17.35
N CYS A 130 4.14 19.43 17.64
CA CYS A 130 4.49 20.81 17.93
C CYS A 130 4.60 21.70 16.68
N SER A 131 5.15 21.16 15.58
CA SER A 131 5.44 21.96 14.38
C SER A 131 4.29 22.02 13.36
N ALA A 132 3.47 20.96 13.22
CA ALA A 132 2.42 20.93 12.20
C ALA A 132 1.38 22.05 12.34
N PRO A 133 0.92 22.46 13.55
CA PRO A 133 0.05 23.63 13.70
C PRO A 133 0.64 24.92 13.09
N LEU A 134 1.92 25.21 13.34
CA LEU A 134 2.61 26.36 12.76
C LEU A 134 2.60 26.29 11.24
N TRP A 135 3.07 25.17 10.68
CA TRP A 135 3.16 25.00 9.23
C TRP A 135 1.78 25.00 8.55
N THR A 136 0.74 24.55 9.24
CA THR A 136 -0.65 24.62 8.76
C THR A 136 -1.14 26.07 8.71
N LEU A 137 -0.79 26.90 9.70
CA LEU A 137 -1.13 28.33 9.69
C LEU A 137 -0.37 29.10 8.60
N VAL A 138 0.90 28.76 8.37
CA VAL A 138 1.73 29.32 7.28
C VAL A 138 1.14 28.93 5.92
N ALA A 139 0.83 27.65 5.74
CA ALA A 139 0.30 27.14 4.49
C ALA A 139 -1.17 27.49 4.23
N ARG A 140 -1.91 27.85 5.29
CA ARG A 140 -3.37 28.08 5.27
C ARG A 140 -4.15 26.91 4.67
N SER A 141 -3.61 25.70 4.78
CA SER A 141 -4.21 24.48 4.26
C SER A 141 -3.67 23.28 5.02
N THR A 142 -4.51 22.26 5.19
CA THR A 142 -4.08 21.02 5.85
C THR A 142 -3.03 20.26 5.04
N ILE A 143 -3.14 20.25 3.70
CA ILE A 143 -2.20 19.55 2.81
C ILE A 143 -0.83 20.23 2.86
N GLY A 144 -0.79 21.56 2.80
CA GLY A 144 0.47 22.30 2.94
C GLY A 144 1.05 22.16 4.34
N GLY A 145 0.22 22.18 5.39
CA GLY A 145 0.67 21.92 6.76
C GLY A 145 1.33 20.55 6.93
N LEU A 146 0.72 19.51 6.34
CA LEU A 146 1.29 18.16 6.26
C LEU A 146 2.64 18.17 5.53
N ALA A 147 2.68 18.70 4.31
CA ALA A 147 3.89 18.66 3.48
C ALA A 147 5.05 19.47 4.07
N PHE A 148 4.80 20.69 4.55
CA PHE A 148 5.85 21.54 5.13
C PHE A 148 6.35 21.04 6.47
N SER A 149 5.49 20.49 7.34
CA SER A 149 5.94 19.94 8.62
C SER A 149 6.89 18.75 8.44
N MET A 150 6.57 17.88 7.49
CA MET A 150 7.41 16.72 7.14
C MET A 150 8.71 17.15 6.47
N ALA A 151 8.65 18.08 5.52
CA ALA A 151 9.85 18.60 4.84
C ALA A 151 10.77 19.34 5.82
N ALA A 152 10.23 20.20 6.68
CA ALA A 152 11.01 20.93 7.67
C ALA A 152 11.71 19.99 8.66
N LEU A 153 10.99 18.97 9.14
CA LEU A 153 11.57 17.97 10.04
C LEU A 153 12.65 17.13 9.35
N PHE A 154 12.43 16.73 8.09
CA PHE A 154 13.44 16.03 7.30
C PHE A 154 14.71 16.87 7.08
N LEU A 155 14.54 18.14 6.71
CA LEU A 155 15.67 19.06 6.51
C LEU A 155 16.43 19.32 7.81
N LEU A 156 15.73 19.42 8.95
CA LEU A 156 16.35 19.49 10.26
C LEU A 156 17.19 18.24 10.54
N MET A 157 16.64 17.05 10.27
CA MET A 157 17.33 15.77 10.47
C MET A 157 18.60 15.68 9.61
N LEU A 158 18.54 16.09 8.35
CA LEU A 158 19.73 16.18 7.50
C LEU A 158 20.74 17.19 8.02
N ALA A 159 20.30 18.40 8.36
CA ALA A 159 21.18 19.47 8.83
C ALA A 159 21.90 19.09 10.14
N GLN A 160 21.20 18.47 11.10
CA GLN A 160 21.84 17.99 12.33
C GLN A 160 22.81 16.85 12.07
N GLY A 161 22.46 15.91 11.17
CA GLY A 161 23.35 14.81 10.77
C GLY A 161 24.63 15.35 10.14
N PHE A 162 24.50 16.40 9.32
CA PHE A 162 25.63 17.09 8.68
C PHE A 162 26.53 17.71 9.74
N ALA A 163 25.97 18.61 10.56
CA ALA A 163 26.71 19.35 11.57
C ALA A 163 27.44 18.42 12.54
N LEU A 164 26.76 17.38 13.04
CA LEU A 164 27.37 16.44 13.96
C LEU A 164 28.42 15.55 13.28
N SER A 165 28.24 15.19 12.00
CA SER A 165 29.26 14.44 11.27
C SER A 165 30.56 15.23 11.12
N GLN A 166 30.46 16.53 10.86
CA GLN A 166 31.60 17.44 10.77
C GLN A 166 32.27 17.60 12.15
N LEU A 167 31.48 17.78 13.21
CA LEU A 167 32.00 17.96 14.57
C LEU A 167 32.67 16.70 15.14
N GLN A 168 32.15 15.51 14.86
CA GLN A 168 32.64 14.26 15.44
C GLN A 168 33.66 13.53 14.56
N GLY A 169 33.92 14.00 13.34
CA GLY A 169 34.84 13.33 12.42
C GLY A 169 34.37 11.94 11.97
N ARG A 170 33.06 11.65 12.05
CA ARG A 170 32.49 10.35 11.66
C ARG A 170 31.09 10.51 11.06
N PRO A 171 30.69 9.65 10.09
CA PRO A 171 29.35 9.69 9.53
C PRO A 171 28.32 9.30 10.60
N ILE A 172 27.39 10.20 10.88
CA ILE A 172 26.27 10.00 11.81
C ILE A 172 25.01 9.83 10.99
N ASP A 173 24.22 8.82 11.33
CA ASP A 173 22.89 8.63 10.74
C ASP A 173 21.98 9.80 11.15
N PRO A 174 21.43 10.59 10.19
CA PRO A 174 20.51 11.70 10.45
C PRO A 174 19.29 11.34 11.33
N PHE A 175 18.90 10.06 11.33
CA PHE A 175 17.75 9.54 12.04
C PHE A 175 18.08 8.86 13.38
N ALA A 176 19.37 8.75 13.74
CA ALA A 176 19.76 8.15 15.00
C ALA A 176 19.41 9.05 16.19
N ALA A 177 18.80 8.46 17.22
CA ALA A 177 18.48 9.15 18.48
C ALA A 177 19.70 9.24 19.40
N THR A 178 20.64 10.11 19.05
CA THR A 178 21.77 10.48 19.92
C THR A 178 21.38 11.65 20.84
N PRO A 179 22.01 11.82 22.01
CA PRO A 179 21.74 12.95 22.90
C PRO A 179 21.71 14.34 22.22
N PRO A 180 22.67 14.71 21.32
CA PRO A 180 22.60 15.99 20.63
C PRO A 180 21.42 16.08 19.65
N THR A 181 21.12 15.01 18.90
CA THR A 181 19.96 15.01 17.99
C THR A 181 18.62 15.07 18.74
N ILE A 182 18.56 14.50 19.95
CA ILE A 182 17.39 14.62 20.85
C ILE A 182 17.23 16.08 21.28
N ALA A 183 18.30 16.72 21.76
CA ALA A 183 18.28 18.10 22.21
C ALA A 183 17.85 19.06 21.08
N ILE A 184 18.40 18.90 19.86
CA ILE A 184 18.04 19.73 18.70
C ILE A 184 16.57 19.55 18.31
N GLN A 185 16.06 18.31 18.29
CA GLN A 185 14.66 18.05 17.96
C GLN A 185 13.69 18.59 19.01
N LEU A 186 14.02 18.50 20.29
CA LEU A 186 13.23 19.08 21.37
C LEU A 186 13.24 20.62 21.31
N ALA A 187 14.40 21.22 21.00
CA ALA A 187 14.49 22.67 20.78
C ALA A 187 13.64 23.11 19.59
N TYR A 188 13.69 22.38 18.47
CA TYR A 188 12.82 22.63 17.31
C TYR A 188 11.33 22.52 17.68
N ALA A 189 10.95 21.49 18.43
CA ALA A 189 9.57 21.32 18.89
C ALA A 189 9.12 22.51 19.77
N ALA A 190 9.93 22.92 20.74
CA ALA A 190 9.62 24.05 21.61
C ALA A 190 9.47 25.38 20.85
N VAL A 191 10.42 25.66 19.94
CA VAL A 191 10.42 26.89 19.13
C VAL A 191 9.21 26.92 18.18
N THR A 192 8.95 25.83 17.47
CA THR A 192 7.82 25.78 16.52
C THR A 192 6.47 25.81 17.21
N PHE A 193 6.33 25.19 18.39
CA PHE A 193 5.13 25.31 19.22
C PHE A 193 4.90 26.76 19.65
N TRP A 194 5.93 27.44 20.17
CA TRP A 194 5.85 28.83 20.59
C TRP A 194 5.51 29.77 19.43
N LEU A 195 6.16 29.59 18.28
CA LEU A 195 5.88 30.35 17.06
C LEU A 195 4.45 30.11 16.56
N GLY A 196 3.98 28.86 16.57
CA GLY A 196 2.63 28.51 16.17
C GLY A 196 1.58 29.19 17.06
N TRP A 197 1.79 29.17 18.38
CA TRP A 197 0.94 29.86 19.34
C TRP A 197 0.92 31.38 19.11
N ARG A 198 2.10 32.00 18.94
CA ARG A 198 2.21 33.44 18.65
C ARG A 198 1.57 33.82 17.31
N MET A 199 1.74 32.99 16.29
CA MET A 199 1.13 33.20 14.99
C MET A 199 -0.39 33.11 15.07
N PHE A 200 -0.93 32.11 15.77
CA PHE A 200 -2.38 31.93 15.93
C PHE A 200 -3.03 33.09 16.70
N THR A 201 -2.42 33.52 17.80
CA THR A 201 -2.95 34.62 18.62
C THR A 201 -3.01 35.94 17.83
N ARG A 202 -2.04 36.17 16.95
CA ARG A 202 -1.98 37.36 16.08
C ARG A 202 -2.60 37.16 14.71
N PHE A 203 -3.21 36.00 14.44
CA PHE A 203 -3.70 35.67 13.11
C PHE A 203 -4.83 36.63 12.70
N GLN A 204 -4.70 37.22 11.52
CA GLN A 204 -5.72 38.07 10.91
C GLN A 204 -6.19 37.39 9.63
N VAL A 205 -7.49 37.25 9.49
CA VAL A 205 -8.07 36.73 8.25
C VAL A 205 -8.12 37.88 7.26
N THR A 206 -7.30 37.80 6.22
CA THR A 206 -7.39 38.71 5.07
C THR A 206 -8.29 38.08 4.02
N ASP A 207 -9.28 38.82 3.50
CA ASP A 207 -10.27 38.31 2.53
C ASP A 207 -9.65 37.78 1.22
N ALA A 208 -8.45 38.23 0.89
CA ALA A 208 -7.62 37.68 -0.20
C ALA A 208 -7.34 36.16 -0.04
N ALA A 209 -7.48 35.60 1.17
CA ALA A 209 -7.24 34.19 1.46
C ALA A 209 -8.21 33.22 0.78
N TYR A 210 -9.40 33.67 0.36
CA TYR A 210 -10.44 32.79 -0.19
C TYR A 210 -10.64 32.92 -1.71
N GLY A 211 -10.34 34.09 -2.31
CA GLY A 211 -10.44 34.30 -3.75
C GLY A 211 -9.10 34.29 -4.50
N ASP A 212 -8.00 34.60 -3.81
CA ASP A 212 -6.75 35.04 -4.47
C ASP A 212 -5.52 34.17 -4.17
N GLN A 213 -5.71 32.96 -3.63
CA GLN A 213 -4.65 31.92 -3.64
C GLN A 213 -4.16 31.59 -5.06
N SER A 214 -4.80 32.15 -6.10
CA SER A 214 -4.46 31.95 -7.48
C SER A 214 -3.33 32.84 -8.02
N SER A 215 -2.99 33.95 -7.35
CA SER A 215 -2.19 35.05 -7.95
C SER A 215 -0.84 35.36 -7.28
N SER A 216 -0.64 35.05 -5.99
CA SER A 216 0.54 35.54 -5.25
C SER A 216 1.84 34.73 -5.43
N VAL A 217 1.78 33.50 -5.93
CA VAL A 217 2.96 32.67 -6.22
C VAL A 217 3.01 32.33 -7.71
N GLY A 218 3.60 33.22 -8.51
CA GLY A 218 3.93 32.94 -9.92
C GLY A 218 2.90 33.42 -10.96
N GLY A 219 2.32 34.61 -10.79
CA GLY A 219 1.33 35.17 -11.74
C GLY A 219 1.76 35.21 -13.22
N ALA A 220 3.07 35.16 -13.52
CA ALA A 220 3.59 35.17 -14.89
C ALA A 220 3.61 33.78 -15.57
N THR A 221 4.00 32.71 -14.86
CA THR A 221 4.23 31.37 -15.46
C THR A 221 2.94 30.61 -15.76
N TRP A 222 1.87 30.84 -15.00
CA TRP A 222 0.58 30.18 -15.22
C TRP A 222 -0.30 30.86 -16.28
N SER A 223 0.18 31.95 -16.89
CA SER A 223 -0.52 32.67 -17.96
C SER A 223 -0.79 31.80 -19.20
N VAL A 224 0.08 30.81 -19.47
CA VAL A 224 -0.06 29.84 -20.57
C VAL A 224 -1.27 28.92 -20.38
N LEU A 225 -1.66 28.66 -19.13
CA LEU A 225 -2.79 27.81 -18.77
C LEU A 225 -4.10 28.60 -18.53
N ARG A 226 -4.11 29.91 -18.82
CA ARG A 226 -5.34 30.70 -18.79
C ARG A 226 -6.32 30.19 -19.85
N ALA A 227 -7.60 30.23 -19.51
CA ALA A 227 -8.67 29.94 -20.47
C ALA A 227 -8.55 30.87 -21.69
N ARG A 228 -8.56 30.27 -22.88
CA ARG A 228 -8.58 30.99 -24.17
C ARG A 228 -9.82 30.50 -24.94
N PRO A 229 -10.36 31.26 -25.90
CA PRO A 229 -11.51 30.83 -26.71
C PRO A 229 -11.23 29.61 -27.62
N ALA A 230 -10.10 28.93 -27.49
CA ALA A 230 -9.61 27.88 -28.39
C ALA A 230 -10.25 26.48 -28.20
N GLY A 231 -11.27 26.33 -27.35
CA GLY A 231 -12.06 25.09 -27.23
C GLY A 231 -12.37 24.63 -25.80
N ALA A 232 -13.58 24.12 -25.59
CA ALA A 232 -14.11 23.74 -24.27
C ALA A 232 -13.28 22.65 -23.57
N ILE A 233 -12.85 21.61 -24.29
CA ILE A 233 -12.08 20.48 -23.72
C ILE A 233 -10.69 20.95 -23.28
N ARG A 234 -10.00 21.76 -24.10
CA ARG A 234 -8.68 22.30 -23.76
C ARG A 234 -8.76 23.16 -22.51
N ASN A 235 -9.75 24.05 -22.42
CA ASN A 235 -9.95 24.88 -21.24
C ASN A 235 -10.24 24.03 -19.99
N LEU A 236 -11.00 22.94 -20.15
CA LEU A 236 -11.24 22.00 -19.06
C LEU A 236 -9.93 21.33 -18.61
N VAL A 237 -9.11 20.82 -19.54
CA VAL A 237 -7.80 20.22 -19.21
C VAL A 237 -6.90 21.22 -18.50
N CYS A 238 -6.77 22.45 -19.02
CA CYS A 238 -5.98 23.50 -18.39
C CYS A 238 -6.48 23.83 -16.98
N LYS A 239 -7.81 23.93 -16.81
CA LYS A 239 -8.44 24.12 -15.51
C LYS A 239 -8.12 22.98 -14.54
N GLU A 240 -8.24 21.72 -14.96
CA GLU A 240 -7.91 20.58 -14.10
C GLU A 240 -6.43 20.56 -13.72
N LEU A 241 -5.51 20.87 -14.65
CA LEU A 241 -4.08 21.00 -14.35
C LEU A 241 -3.80 22.10 -13.32
N LEU A 242 -4.51 23.23 -13.41
CA LEU A 242 -4.41 24.32 -12.43
C LEU A 242 -4.96 23.92 -11.07
N LEU A 243 -5.98 23.06 -11.02
CA LEU A 243 -6.53 22.55 -9.77
C LEU A 243 -5.51 21.68 -9.01
N HIS A 244 -4.60 21.03 -9.74
CA HIS A 244 -3.51 20.22 -9.19
C HIS A 244 -2.29 21.01 -8.67
N ARG A 245 -2.38 22.35 -8.57
CA ARG A 245 -1.33 23.17 -7.95
C ARG A 245 -0.82 22.65 -6.60
N PRO A 246 -1.67 22.23 -5.64
CA PRO A 246 -1.18 21.66 -4.38
C PRO A 246 -0.33 20.41 -4.60
N THR A 247 -0.71 19.54 -5.54
CA THR A 247 0.05 18.33 -5.89
C THR A 247 1.42 18.68 -6.49
N ILE A 248 1.47 19.69 -7.36
CA ILE A 248 2.71 20.18 -7.99
C ILE A 248 3.62 20.83 -6.94
N LEU A 249 3.06 21.61 -6.01
CA LEU A 249 3.83 22.20 -4.90
C LEU A 249 4.46 21.14 -4.00
N VAL A 250 3.72 20.07 -3.67
CA VAL A 250 4.27 18.93 -2.92
C VAL A 250 5.41 18.24 -3.70
N ALA A 251 5.25 18.08 -5.01
CA ALA A 251 6.31 17.53 -5.87
C ALA A 251 7.56 18.42 -5.94
N ALA A 252 7.37 19.74 -6.03
CA ALA A 252 8.47 20.70 -6.01
C ALA A 252 9.20 20.69 -4.66
N LEU A 253 8.47 20.64 -3.54
CA LEU A 253 9.04 20.53 -2.20
C LEU A 253 9.85 19.23 -2.04
N PHE A 254 9.29 18.10 -2.47
CA PHE A 254 10.00 16.82 -2.49
C PHE A 254 11.28 16.88 -3.33
N SER A 255 11.21 17.45 -4.54
CA SER A 255 12.38 17.61 -5.41
C SER A 255 13.45 18.48 -4.75
N GLY A 256 13.06 19.57 -4.09
CA GLY A 256 13.98 20.40 -3.32
C GLY A 256 14.66 19.63 -2.18
N CYS A 257 13.89 18.89 -1.37
CA CYS A 257 14.45 18.03 -0.31
C CYS A 257 15.39 16.96 -0.87
N TRP A 258 15.06 16.36 -2.02
CA TRP A 258 15.90 15.38 -2.71
C TRP A 258 17.22 15.99 -3.16
N LEU A 259 17.20 17.15 -3.82
CA LEU A 259 18.39 17.86 -4.27
C LEU A 259 19.28 18.27 -3.09
N ILE A 260 18.68 18.71 -1.98
CA ILE A 260 19.41 19.00 -0.74
C ILE A 260 20.05 17.72 -0.18
N ALA A 261 19.37 16.57 -0.23
CA ALA A 261 19.94 15.30 0.20
C ALA A 261 21.12 14.87 -0.70
N VAL A 262 21.00 15.03 -2.04
CA VAL A 262 22.10 14.79 -2.97
C VAL A 262 23.29 15.72 -2.67
N ALA A 263 23.04 17.02 -2.45
CA ALA A 263 24.07 17.98 -2.09
C ALA A 263 24.73 17.64 -0.74
N PHE A 264 23.94 17.21 0.26
CA PHE A 264 24.43 16.74 1.55
C PHE A 264 25.48 15.63 1.40
N PHE A 265 25.18 14.59 0.61
CA PHE A 265 26.12 13.50 0.37
C PHE A 265 27.29 13.92 -0.54
N GLY A 266 27.06 14.85 -1.47
CA GLY A 266 28.11 15.39 -2.33
C GLY A 266 29.13 16.27 -1.61
N LEU A 267 28.70 17.00 -0.58
CA LEU A 267 29.53 17.89 0.23
C LEU A 267 30.26 17.16 1.37
N GLN A 268 30.16 15.83 1.47
CA GLN A 268 30.94 15.01 2.39
C GLN A 268 32.12 14.26 1.71
N PRO A 269 32.93 14.87 0.83
CA PRO A 269 33.99 14.14 0.11
C PRO A 269 35.09 13.61 1.04
N LEU A 270 35.24 14.19 2.24
CA LEU A 270 36.25 13.76 3.22
C LEU A 270 35.88 12.45 3.94
N MET A 271 34.62 12.02 3.88
CA MET A 271 34.16 10.79 4.53
C MET A 271 33.14 10.09 3.63
N PRO A 272 33.51 9.00 2.93
CA PRO A 272 32.57 8.30 2.07
C PRO A 272 31.35 7.87 2.90
N PRO A 273 30.14 8.35 2.59
CA PRO A 273 28.96 8.00 3.34
C PRO A 273 28.73 6.50 3.25
N ARG A 274 28.30 5.89 4.35
CA ARG A 274 27.88 4.48 4.29
C ARG A 274 26.68 4.40 3.33
N PRO A 275 26.70 3.53 2.31
CA PRO A 275 25.64 3.46 1.30
C PRO A 275 24.25 3.21 1.93
N ARG A 276 24.22 2.53 3.08
CA ARG A 276 23.00 2.32 3.89
C ARG A 276 22.37 3.61 4.41
N ILE A 277 23.15 4.61 4.82
CA ILE A 277 22.63 5.88 5.34
C ILE A 277 21.96 6.66 4.20
N ALA A 278 22.61 6.72 3.04
CA ALA A 278 22.04 7.36 1.84
C ALA A 278 20.74 6.68 1.42
N LEU A 279 20.73 5.34 1.36
CA LEU A 279 19.53 4.56 1.06
C LEU A 279 18.38 4.89 2.04
N ASN A 280 18.65 4.94 3.34
CA ASN A 280 17.63 5.28 4.35
C ASN A 280 17.06 6.69 4.17
N VAL A 281 17.90 7.68 3.89
CA VAL A 281 17.48 9.08 3.67
C VAL A 281 16.51 9.20 2.49
N PHE A 282 16.86 8.62 1.35
CA PHE A 282 16.01 8.71 0.17
C PHE A 282 14.77 7.80 0.28
N PHE A 283 14.90 6.62 0.90
CA PHE A 283 13.76 5.76 1.16
C PHE A 283 12.74 6.44 2.07
N PHE A 284 13.20 7.17 3.11
CA PHE A 284 12.34 7.98 3.97
C PHE A 284 11.59 9.04 3.14
N LEU A 285 12.28 9.79 2.27
CA LEU A 285 11.64 10.75 1.36
C LEU A 285 10.56 10.11 0.47
N LEU A 286 10.87 8.99 -0.17
CA LEU A 286 9.93 8.27 -1.05
C LEU A 286 8.74 7.71 -0.29
N MET A 287 8.97 7.17 0.91
CA MET A 287 7.94 6.62 1.78
C MET A 287 6.85 7.66 2.08
N PHE A 288 7.22 8.94 2.22
CA PHE A 288 6.25 10.01 2.43
C PHE A 288 5.66 10.58 1.16
N TYR A 289 6.52 10.83 0.18
CA TYR A 289 6.11 11.50 -1.05
C TYR A 289 5.16 10.66 -1.88
N VAL A 290 5.47 9.38 -2.11
CA VAL A 290 4.71 8.53 -3.03
C VAL A 290 3.25 8.36 -2.59
N PRO A 291 2.93 7.99 -1.34
CA PRO A 291 1.54 7.85 -0.90
C PRO A 291 0.78 9.18 -0.92
N LEU A 292 1.43 10.27 -0.50
CA LEU A 292 0.83 11.60 -0.53
C LEU A 292 0.53 12.04 -1.97
N ALA A 293 1.46 11.84 -2.89
CA ALA A 293 1.31 12.20 -4.30
C ALA A 293 0.24 11.36 -5.00
N ILE A 294 0.19 10.04 -4.78
CA ILE A 294 -0.88 9.16 -5.30
C ILE A 294 -2.25 9.65 -4.85
N MET A 295 -2.38 9.90 -3.55
CA MET A 295 -3.62 10.33 -2.93
C MET A 295 -4.08 11.69 -3.44
N LEU A 296 -3.17 12.67 -3.53
CA LEU A 296 -3.47 14.00 -4.06
C LEU A 296 -3.78 13.96 -5.56
N ALA A 297 -3.04 13.18 -6.36
CA ALA A 297 -3.28 13.04 -7.79
C ALA A 297 -4.69 12.48 -8.07
N GLY A 298 -5.13 11.50 -7.29
CA GLY A 298 -6.49 10.96 -7.42
C GLY A 298 -7.58 11.87 -6.84
N ALA A 299 -7.32 12.54 -5.71
CA ALA A 299 -8.40 13.19 -4.95
C ALA A 299 -8.61 14.69 -5.24
N VAL A 300 -7.56 15.43 -5.62
CA VAL A 300 -7.61 16.91 -5.73
C VAL A 300 -8.60 17.38 -6.79
N GLY A 301 -8.63 16.73 -7.96
CA GLY A 301 -9.47 17.14 -9.09
C GLY A 301 -10.98 17.19 -8.76
N VAL A 302 -11.45 16.34 -7.85
CA VAL A 302 -12.84 16.30 -7.40
C VAL A 302 -13.03 16.97 -6.05
N GLY A 303 -12.08 16.77 -5.14
CA GLY A 303 -12.14 17.25 -3.75
C GLY A 303 -12.06 18.77 -3.63
N GLU A 304 -11.24 19.43 -4.45
CA GLU A 304 -11.11 20.89 -4.40
C GLU A 304 -12.36 21.58 -4.96
N GLU A 305 -12.94 21.09 -6.05
CA GLU A 305 -14.17 21.68 -6.60
C GLU A 305 -15.35 21.60 -5.64
N ALA A 306 -15.46 20.48 -4.93
CA ALA A 306 -16.50 20.28 -3.94
C ALA A 306 -16.23 21.10 -2.66
N THR A 307 -14.97 21.30 -2.28
CA THR A 307 -14.59 22.17 -1.15
C THR A 307 -14.82 23.66 -1.47
N VAL A 308 -14.62 24.07 -2.73
CA VAL A 308 -14.88 25.44 -3.18
C VAL A 308 -16.39 25.69 -3.43
N GLY A 309 -17.17 24.64 -3.66
CA GLY A 309 -18.61 24.72 -3.94
C GLY A 309 -18.96 24.95 -5.41
N VAL A 310 -17.99 24.87 -6.32
CA VAL A 310 -18.18 25.11 -7.77
C VAL A 310 -18.67 23.89 -8.54
N ARG A 311 -18.69 22.71 -7.90
CA ARG A 311 -19.09 21.45 -8.55
C ARG A 311 -20.49 21.52 -9.17
N GLN A 312 -21.47 22.09 -8.49
CA GLN A 312 -22.84 22.21 -9.02
C GLN A 312 -22.89 23.10 -10.26
N TRP A 313 -22.15 24.20 -10.25
CA TRP A 313 -22.08 25.13 -11.39
C TRP A 313 -21.30 24.52 -12.57
N HIS A 314 -20.29 23.69 -12.34
CA HIS A 314 -19.62 23.00 -13.44
C HIS A 314 -20.54 22.00 -14.17
N MET A 315 -21.49 21.40 -13.46
CA MET A 315 -22.46 20.48 -14.06
C MET A 315 -23.49 21.19 -14.97
N THR A 316 -23.61 22.52 -14.88
CA THR A 316 -24.48 23.30 -15.78
C THR A 316 -23.76 23.78 -17.05
N LEU A 317 -22.45 23.56 -17.15
CA LEU A 317 -21.69 23.88 -18.37
C LEU A 317 -22.18 23.05 -19.56
N PRO A 318 -22.11 23.56 -20.80
CA PRO A 318 -22.53 22.87 -22.02
C PRO A 318 -21.54 21.76 -22.45
N VAL A 319 -20.99 21.03 -21.49
CA VAL A 319 -20.09 19.89 -21.68
C VAL A 319 -20.69 18.70 -20.96
N SER A 320 -20.85 17.58 -21.66
CA SER A 320 -21.44 16.38 -21.05
C SER A 320 -20.67 15.93 -19.81
N ALA A 321 -21.39 15.45 -18.79
CA ALA A 321 -20.78 14.95 -17.55
C ALA A 321 -19.77 13.81 -17.79
N ARG A 322 -19.93 13.02 -18.86
CA ARG A 322 -18.98 11.98 -19.27
C ARG A 322 -17.63 12.55 -19.66
N VAL A 323 -17.62 13.63 -20.45
CA VAL A 323 -16.39 14.32 -20.85
C VAL A 323 -15.74 14.99 -19.64
N GLN A 324 -16.53 15.63 -18.77
CA GLN A 324 -15.99 16.24 -17.55
C GLN A 324 -15.31 15.22 -16.63
N TRP A 325 -16.00 14.11 -16.36
CA TRP A 325 -15.47 13.01 -15.56
C TRP A 325 -14.22 12.37 -16.20
N GLY A 326 -14.27 12.12 -17.51
CA GLY A 326 -13.17 11.50 -18.25
C GLY A 326 -11.92 12.36 -18.27
N VAL A 327 -12.06 13.68 -18.48
CA VAL A 327 -10.93 14.62 -18.44
C VAL A 327 -10.31 14.67 -17.04
N LYS A 328 -11.13 14.73 -15.99
CA LYS A 328 -10.64 14.68 -14.60
C LYS A 328 -9.83 13.42 -14.32
N LEU A 329 -10.39 12.25 -14.65
CA LEU A 329 -9.71 10.97 -14.45
C LEU A 329 -8.41 10.89 -15.26
N ALA A 330 -8.42 11.31 -16.53
CA ALA A 330 -7.25 11.30 -17.39
C ALA A 330 -6.14 12.21 -16.87
N VAL A 331 -6.47 13.43 -16.43
CA VAL A 331 -5.52 14.37 -15.82
C VAL A 331 -4.95 13.81 -14.52
N SER A 332 -5.79 13.22 -13.66
CA SER A 332 -5.35 12.55 -12.42
C SER A 332 -4.40 11.40 -12.68
N LEU A 333 -4.68 10.54 -13.67
CA LEU A 333 -3.82 9.41 -14.03
C LEU A 333 -2.49 9.86 -14.65
N LEU A 334 -2.54 10.82 -15.58
CA LEU A 334 -1.35 11.36 -16.23
C LEU A 334 -0.44 12.06 -15.22
N LEU A 335 -1.01 12.94 -14.39
CA LEU A 335 -0.24 13.65 -13.38
C LEU A 335 0.29 12.69 -12.31
N GLY A 336 -0.49 11.68 -11.92
CA GLY A 336 -0.02 10.63 -11.03
C GLY A 336 1.15 9.84 -11.63
N ALA A 337 1.09 9.44 -12.89
CA ALA A 337 2.19 8.76 -13.57
C ALA A 337 3.46 9.64 -13.63
N VAL A 338 3.32 10.92 -13.97
CA VAL A 338 4.44 11.86 -14.03
C VAL A 338 5.05 12.10 -12.65
N LEU A 339 4.23 12.43 -11.66
CA LEU A 339 4.71 12.83 -10.33
C LEU A 339 5.15 11.64 -9.47
N VAL A 340 4.45 10.50 -9.54
CA VAL A 340 4.73 9.34 -8.67
C VAL A 340 5.82 8.44 -9.26
N ILE A 341 5.92 8.34 -10.59
CA ILE A 341 6.83 7.40 -11.24
C ILE A 341 7.95 8.12 -11.96
N ALA A 342 7.62 9.01 -12.92
CA ALA A 342 8.63 9.64 -13.75
C ALA A 342 9.55 10.57 -12.94
N LEU A 343 9.00 11.37 -12.02
CA LEU A 343 9.78 12.31 -11.22
C LEU A 343 10.78 11.61 -10.26
N PRO A 344 10.39 10.63 -9.41
CA PRO A 344 11.35 9.87 -8.62
C PRO A 344 12.40 9.15 -9.47
N SER A 345 12.02 8.61 -10.63
CA SER A 345 12.97 7.97 -11.55
C SER A 345 14.00 8.95 -12.09
N ALA A 346 13.57 10.15 -12.49
CA ALA A 346 14.45 11.22 -12.96
C ALA A 346 15.35 11.78 -11.84
N LEU A 347 14.84 11.86 -10.61
CA LEU A 347 15.66 12.26 -9.46
C LEU A 347 16.64 11.16 -9.02
N ALA A 348 16.30 9.88 -9.24
CA ALA A 348 17.19 8.76 -8.96
C ALA A 348 18.43 8.75 -9.86
N THR A 349 18.36 9.22 -11.11
CA THR A 349 19.53 9.27 -12.01
C THR A 349 20.62 10.23 -11.53
N ILE A 350 20.27 11.24 -10.74
CA ILE A 350 21.21 12.22 -10.19
C ILE A 350 21.65 11.87 -8.76
N ALA A 351 21.11 10.80 -8.15
CA ALA A 351 21.43 10.36 -6.79
C ALA A 351 22.66 9.42 -6.78
N TRP A 352 23.78 9.89 -7.33
CA TRP A 352 25.02 9.12 -7.49
C TRP A 352 25.58 8.55 -6.16
N ALA A 353 25.27 9.18 -5.03
CA ALA A 353 25.69 8.72 -3.70
C ALA A 353 24.97 7.42 -3.23
N ALA A 354 23.95 6.97 -3.95
CA ALA A 354 23.18 5.76 -3.63
C ALA A 354 22.90 4.92 -4.90
N PRO A 355 23.93 4.28 -5.51
CA PRO A 355 23.75 3.49 -6.72
C PRO A 355 22.79 2.30 -6.54
N ASP A 356 22.77 1.71 -5.34
CA ASP A 356 21.82 0.65 -4.98
C ASP A 356 20.37 1.15 -5.06
N MET A 357 20.11 2.38 -4.61
CA MET A 357 18.78 2.98 -4.71
C MET A 357 18.39 3.21 -6.17
N GLN A 358 19.32 3.70 -6.99
CA GLN A 358 19.06 3.90 -8.42
C GLN A 358 18.61 2.57 -9.04
N ARG A 359 19.35 1.48 -8.77
CA ARG A 359 18.99 0.14 -9.21
C ARG A 359 17.63 -0.30 -8.68
N ASP A 360 17.37 -0.17 -7.38
CA ASP A 360 16.11 -0.56 -6.76
C ASP A 360 14.90 0.20 -7.34
N ILE A 361 15.04 1.50 -7.62
CA ILE A 361 13.98 2.31 -8.23
C ILE A 361 13.74 1.88 -9.68
N PHE A 362 14.79 1.68 -10.49
CA PHE A 362 14.62 1.21 -11.86
C PHE A 362 14.08 -0.22 -11.95
N ASP A 363 14.55 -1.11 -11.07
CA ASP A 363 14.05 -2.48 -10.94
C ASP A 363 12.58 -2.48 -10.47
N ALA A 364 12.18 -1.53 -9.62
CA ALA A 364 10.78 -1.38 -9.22
C ALA A 364 9.93 -0.81 -10.37
N VAL A 365 10.35 0.26 -11.03
CA VAL A 365 9.58 0.95 -12.09
C VAL A 365 9.49 0.11 -13.36
N SER A 366 10.48 -0.73 -13.64
CA SER A 366 10.43 -1.68 -14.77
C SER A 366 9.42 -2.81 -14.54
N GLN A 367 9.01 -3.08 -13.29
CA GLN A 367 8.00 -4.09 -13.00
C GLN A 367 6.59 -3.58 -13.36
N PRO A 368 5.86 -4.25 -14.28
CA PRO A 368 4.49 -3.87 -14.65
C PRO A 368 3.54 -3.81 -13.44
N ARG A 369 3.83 -4.59 -12.39
CA ARG A 369 3.06 -4.63 -11.14
C ARG A 369 3.04 -3.27 -10.42
N VAL A 370 4.12 -2.50 -10.48
CA VAL A 370 4.20 -1.18 -9.83
C VAL A 370 3.26 -0.21 -10.53
N TRP A 371 3.28 -0.16 -11.87
CA TRP A 371 2.34 0.66 -12.65
C TRP A 371 0.88 0.34 -12.37
N VAL A 372 0.53 -0.95 -12.35
CA VAL A 372 -0.83 -1.40 -12.02
C VAL A 372 -1.21 -1.00 -10.59
N THR A 373 -0.29 -1.12 -9.63
CA THR A 373 -0.55 -0.78 -8.22
C THR A 373 -0.74 0.73 -8.04
N VAL A 374 0.11 1.54 -8.66
CA VAL A 374 0.01 3.01 -8.63
C VAL A 374 -1.27 3.47 -9.32
N GLY A 375 -1.57 2.94 -10.51
CA GLY A 375 -2.80 3.23 -11.23
C GLY A 375 -4.06 2.87 -10.42
N LEU A 376 -4.09 1.68 -9.83
CA LEU A 376 -5.19 1.25 -8.95
C LEU A 376 -5.34 2.17 -7.74
N ALA A 377 -4.24 2.57 -7.10
CA ALA A 377 -4.28 3.44 -5.94
C ALA A 377 -4.78 4.86 -6.29
N ILE A 378 -4.42 5.38 -7.47
CA ILE A 378 -4.95 6.65 -7.99
C ILE A 378 -6.45 6.52 -8.28
N VAL A 379 -6.89 5.43 -8.93
CA VAL A 379 -8.32 5.19 -9.20
C VAL A 379 -9.12 5.06 -7.91
N LEU A 380 -8.61 4.35 -6.90
CA LEU A 380 -9.26 4.25 -5.59
C LEU A 380 -9.34 5.60 -4.89
N SER A 381 -8.30 6.43 -5.00
CA SER A 381 -8.29 7.79 -4.46
C SER A 381 -9.29 8.71 -5.17
N PHE A 382 -9.39 8.59 -6.49
CA PHE A 382 -10.38 9.28 -7.31
C PHE A 382 -11.81 8.84 -6.97
N TRP A 383 -12.05 7.53 -6.87
CA TRP A 383 -13.32 6.97 -6.42
C TRP A 383 -13.70 7.51 -5.04
N ALA A 384 -12.81 7.46 -4.06
CA ALA A 384 -13.08 7.99 -2.72
C ALA A 384 -13.41 9.50 -2.75
N ALA A 385 -12.73 10.28 -3.59
CA ALA A 385 -13.00 11.71 -3.73
C ALA A 385 -14.38 12.01 -4.33
N THR A 386 -14.83 11.22 -5.30
CA THR A 386 -16.20 11.34 -5.83
C THR A 386 -17.28 11.02 -4.79
N LEU A 387 -16.99 10.14 -3.83
CA LEU A 387 -17.92 9.73 -2.78
C LEU A 387 -17.98 10.67 -1.59
N VAL A 388 -16.86 11.26 -1.18
CA VAL A 388 -16.82 12.04 0.06
C VAL A 388 -16.71 13.56 -0.18
N GLY A 389 -16.39 13.98 -1.42
CA GLY A 389 -16.41 15.38 -1.82
C GLY A 389 -15.31 16.26 -1.22
N HIS A 390 -14.35 15.70 -0.49
CA HIS A 390 -13.24 16.46 0.08
C HIS A 390 -11.94 15.68 -0.04
N THR A 391 -10.85 16.35 -0.43
CA THR A 391 -9.53 15.75 -0.64
C THR A 391 -9.05 14.98 0.59
N ILE A 392 -9.22 15.54 1.78
CA ILE A 392 -8.78 14.91 3.04
C ILE A 392 -9.69 13.80 3.51
N ARG A 393 -10.99 13.93 3.34
CA ARG A 393 -11.88 12.82 3.70
C ARG A 393 -11.72 11.66 2.73
N ALA A 394 -11.43 11.94 1.46
CA ALA A 394 -11.07 10.94 0.47
C ALA A 394 -9.77 10.22 0.86
N ALA A 395 -8.74 10.97 1.24
CA ALA A 395 -7.49 10.43 1.78
C ALA A 395 -7.72 9.46 2.94
N VAL A 396 -8.47 9.87 3.95
CA VAL A 396 -8.81 8.99 5.08
C VAL A 396 -9.64 7.80 4.62
N ALA A 397 -10.62 8.01 3.74
CA ALA A 397 -11.46 6.93 3.24
C ALA A 397 -10.63 5.86 2.50
N VAL A 398 -9.66 6.25 1.68
CA VAL A 398 -8.72 5.32 1.04
C VAL A 398 -7.90 4.57 2.08
N GLY A 399 -7.34 5.29 3.05
CA GLY A 399 -6.52 4.67 4.10
C GLY A 399 -7.31 3.74 5.03
N LEU A 400 -8.62 3.95 5.22
CA LEU A 400 -9.52 3.02 5.92
C LEU A 400 -9.97 1.86 5.01
N PHE A 401 -10.13 2.12 3.72
CA PHE A 401 -10.55 1.12 2.73
C PHE A 401 -9.46 0.08 2.49
N LEU A 402 -8.18 0.45 2.53
CA LEU A 402 -7.06 -0.47 2.36
C LEU A 402 -7.05 -1.60 3.42
N PRO A 403 -7.11 -1.33 4.73
CA PRO A 403 -7.29 -2.37 5.75
C PRO A 403 -8.55 -3.22 5.54
N ALA A 404 -9.68 -2.60 5.17
CA ALA A 404 -10.90 -3.34 4.90
C ALA A 404 -10.75 -4.31 3.71
N LEU A 405 -10.02 -3.90 2.68
CA LEU A 405 -9.70 -4.71 1.50
C LEU A 405 -8.78 -5.88 1.85
N VAL A 406 -7.76 -5.66 2.67
CA VAL A 406 -6.87 -6.74 3.12
C VAL A 406 -7.62 -7.71 4.06
N ALA A 407 -8.45 -7.20 4.97
CA ALA A 407 -9.32 -8.04 5.81
C ALA A 407 -10.29 -8.87 4.96
N THR A 408 -10.84 -8.29 3.91
CA THR A 408 -11.69 -9.00 2.94
C THR A 408 -10.91 -10.09 2.21
N GLY A 409 -9.68 -9.80 1.77
CA GLY A 409 -8.79 -10.79 1.17
C GLY A 409 -8.43 -11.94 2.13
N TRP A 410 -8.25 -11.64 3.42
CA TRP A 410 -8.01 -12.63 4.46
C TRP A 410 -9.21 -13.53 4.70
N ILE A 411 -10.41 -12.95 4.83
CA ILE A 411 -11.67 -13.71 4.96
C ILE A 411 -11.89 -14.59 3.72
N ALA A 412 -11.62 -14.06 2.53
CA ALA A 412 -11.70 -14.81 1.28
C ALA A 412 -10.69 -15.97 1.26
N PHE A 413 -9.46 -15.74 1.71
CA PHE A 413 -8.44 -16.79 1.84
C PHE A 413 -8.89 -17.90 2.80
N TRP A 414 -9.34 -17.54 4.00
CA TRP A 414 -9.84 -18.51 4.98
C TRP A 414 -11.05 -19.31 4.44
N GLY A 415 -12.05 -18.62 3.90
CA GLY A 415 -13.21 -19.26 3.29
C GLY A 415 -12.82 -20.17 2.12
N SER A 416 -11.79 -19.77 1.38
CA SER A 416 -11.29 -20.54 0.25
C SER A 416 -10.61 -21.83 0.66
N GLU A 417 -9.96 -21.86 1.83
CA GLU A 417 -9.39 -23.08 2.39
C GLU A 417 -10.51 -24.07 2.74
N VAL A 418 -11.57 -23.60 3.44
CA VAL A 418 -12.73 -24.41 3.84
C VAL A 418 -13.45 -24.96 2.61
N LEU A 419 -13.87 -24.09 1.69
CA LEU A 419 -14.54 -24.49 0.46
C LEU A 419 -13.63 -25.33 -0.44
N GLY A 420 -12.33 -25.04 -0.45
CA GLY A 420 -11.32 -25.80 -1.19
C GLY A 420 -11.19 -27.24 -0.71
N ARG A 421 -11.46 -27.52 0.59
CA ARG A 421 -11.54 -28.91 1.09
C ARG A 421 -12.68 -29.67 0.43
N PHE A 422 -13.86 -29.08 0.38
CA PHE A 422 -15.05 -29.68 -0.22
C PHE A 422 -14.89 -29.83 -1.74
N ALA A 423 -14.49 -28.76 -2.43
CA ALA A 423 -14.24 -28.77 -3.86
C ALA A 423 -13.12 -29.74 -4.25
N GLY A 424 -12.06 -29.84 -3.44
CA GLY A 424 -10.98 -30.81 -3.63
C GLY A 424 -11.46 -32.27 -3.51
N ASN A 425 -12.33 -32.57 -2.54
CA ASN A 425 -12.92 -33.91 -2.41
C ASN A 425 -13.83 -34.26 -3.59
N LEU A 426 -14.67 -33.30 -4.02
CA LEU A 426 -15.52 -33.47 -5.20
C LEU A 426 -14.69 -33.71 -6.45
N TRP A 427 -13.65 -32.90 -6.66
CA TRP A 427 -12.74 -33.06 -7.80
C TRP A 427 -11.96 -34.37 -7.74
N THR A 428 -11.56 -34.83 -6.55
CA THR A 428 -10.93 -36.16 -6.39
C THR A 428 -11.91 -37.26 -6.82
N ALA A 429 -13.20 -37.14 -6.48
CA ALA A 429 -14.22 -38.11 -6.90
C ALA A 429 -14.42 -38.11 -8.42
N VAL A 430 -14.45 -36.94 -9.06
CA VAL A 430 -14.47 -36.78 -10.53
C VAL A 430 -13.21 -37.39 -11.15
N MET A 431 -12.03 -37.06 -10.62
CA MET A 431 -10.74 -37.59 -11.06
C MET A 431 -10.71 -39.12 -11.03
N VAL A 432 -11.16 -39.74 -9.94
CA VAL A 432 -11.24 -41.20 -9.79
C VAL A 432 -12.28 -41.81 -10.73
N ARG A 433 -13.46 -41.18 -10.88
CA ARG A 433 -14.55 -41.71 -11.72
C ARG A 433 -14.20 -41.70 -13.20
N PHE A 434 -13.52 -40.66 -13.67
CA PHE A 434 -13.18 -40.45 -15.08
C PHE A 434 -11.71 -40.75 -15.40
N GLN A 435 -10.95 -41.31 -14.45
CA GLN A 435 -9.52 -41.64 -14.62
C GLN A 435 -8.72 -40.45 -15.18
N LEU A 436 -9.01 -39.25 -14.66
CA LEU A 436 -8.32 -38.04 -15.07
C LEU A 436 -6.99 -37.94 -14.31
N PRO A 437 -5.91 -37.42 -14.92
CA PRO A 437 -4.71 -37.11 -14.18
C PRO A 437 -4.96 -35.92 -13.22
N PRO A 438 -4.19 -35.77 -12.13
CA PRO A 438 -4.42 -34.72 -11.14
C PRO A 438 -4.08 -33.32 -11.70
N ASP A 439 -3.32 -33.26 -12.80
CA ASP A 439 -3.01 -32.06 -13.59
C ASP A 439 -3.95 -31.87 -14.80
N TYR A 440 -5.06 -32.61 -14.86
CA TYR A 440 -6.03 -32.53 -15.97
C TYR A 440 -6.55 -31.13 -16.30
N PRO A 441 -6.94 -30.26 -15.33
CA PRO A 441 -7.18 -28.88 -15.66
C PRO A 441 -5.83 -28.31 -16.11
N TYR A 442 -5.61 -28.15 -17.42
CA TYR A 442 -4.28 -27.96 -18.02
C TYR A 442 -3.77 -26.52 -17.82
N LEU A 443 -3.63 -26.10 -16.57
CA LEU A 443 -3.08 -24.79 -16.19
C LEU A 443 -1.61 -24.88 -15.76
N TYR A 444 -0.86 -25.96 -16.04
CA TYR A 444 0.55 -26.03 -15.63
C TYR A 444 1.42 -24.85 -16.13
N PRO A 445 1.34 -24.41 -17.40
CA PRO A 445 2.02 -23.17 -17.83
C PRO A 445 1.44 -21.92 -17.14
N TYR A 446 0.14 -21.97 -16.83
CA TYR A 446 -0.58 -20.90 -16.16
C TYR A 446 -0.35 -20.88 -14.65
N LEU A 447 0.14 -21.93 -13.99
CA LEU A 447 0.39 -21.93 -12.54
C LEU A 447 1.44 -20.90 -12.16
N ARG A 448 2.44 -20.70 -13.02
CA ARG A 448 3.44 -19.65 -12.85
C ARG A 448 2.82 -18.25 -12.99
N THR A 449 1.78 -18.10 -13.83
CA THR A 449 1.07 -16.83 -14.06
C THR A 449 -0.25 -16.72 -13.30
N MET A 450 -0.64 -17.72 -12.50
CA MET A 450 -1.92 -17.79 -11.79
C MET A 450 -2.03 -16.67 -10.75
N PRO A 451 -1.04 -16.46 -9.86
CA PRO A 451 -1.09 -15.36 -8.91
C PRO A 451 -1.25 -14.00 -9.61
N THR A 452 -0.57 -13.81 -10.74
CA THR A 452 -0.72 -12.58 -11.54
C THR A 452 -2.08 -12.47 -12.19
N THR A 453 -2.64 -13.57 -12.72
CA THR A 453 -3.96 -13.59 -13.36
C THR A 453 -5.05 -13.30 -12.34
N ILE A 454 -4.96 -13.87 -11.13
CA ILE A 454 -5.87 -13.62 -10.02
C ILE A 454 -5.79 -12.15 -9.59
N ALA A 455 -4.58 -11.64 -9.36
CA ALA A 455 -4.37 -10.24 -8.99
C ALA A 455 -4.92 -9.28 -10.06
N VAL A 456 -4.66 -9.55 -11.35
CA VAL A 456 -5.17 -8.77 -12.47
C VAL A 456 -6.70 -8.84 -12.55
N THR A 457 -7.31 -10.00 -12.34
CA THR A 457 -8.78 -10.16 -12.38
C THR A 457 -9.44 -9.40 -11.23
N ILE A 458 -8.92 -9.53 -10.00
CA ILE A 458 -9.40 -8.78 -8.83
C ILE A 458 -9.23 -7.28 -9.06
N ALA A 459 -8.07 -6.84 -9.56
CA ALA A 459 -7.79 -5.43 -9.86
C ALA A 459 -8.69 -4.90 -10.98
N ALA A 460 -8.92 -5.66 -12.06
CA ALA A 460 -9.76 -5.26 -13.18
C ALA A 460 -11.21 -5.09 -12.75
N VAL A 461 -11.78 -6.04 -12.00
CA VAL A 461 -13.16 -5.92 -11.51
C VAL A 461 -13.29 -4.81 -10.48
N GLY A 462 -12.36 -4.73 -9.53
CA GLY A 462 -12.35 -3.64 -8.54
C GLY A 462 -12.26 -2.26 -9.20
N THR A 463 -11.37 -2.11 -10.18
CA THR A 463 -11.20 -0.87 -10.97
C THR A 463 -12.46 -0.55 -11.77
N GLY A 464 -13.02 -1.52 -12.49
CA GLY A 464 -14.24 -1.32 -13.28
C GLY A 464 -15.43 -0.87 -12.43
N LEU A 465 -15.62 -1.52 -11.26
CA LEU A 465 -16.68 -1.15 -10.33
C LEU A 465 -16.43 0.21 -9.68
N ALA A 466 -15.20 0.51 -9.26
CA ALA A 466 -14.83 1.81 -8.72
C ALA A 466 -15.04 2.94 -9.74
N LEU A 467 -14.63 2.74 -11.00
CA LEU A 467 -14.85 3.70 -12.08
C LEU A 467 -16.34 3.91 -12.34
N HIS A 468 -17.14 2.83 -12.43
CA HIS A 468 -18.58 2.92 -12.61
C HIS A 468 -19.25 3.68 -11.45
N GLN A 469 -18.96 3.30 -10.20
CA GLN A 469 -19.49 3.98 -9.01
C GLN A 469 -19.05 5.45 -8.96
N SER A 470 -17.80 5.75 -9.31
CA SER A 470 -17.29 7.12 -9.34
C SER A 470 -18.03 7.97 -10.36
N PHE A 471 -18.36 7.42 -11.54
CA PHE A 471 -19.13 8.11 -12.56
C PHE A 471 -20.57 8.38 -12.12
N VAL A 472 -21.23 7.38 -11.50
CA VAL A 472 -22.59 7.55 -10.96
C VAL A 472 -22.59 8.60 -9.83
N ALA A 473 -21.63 8.51 -8.92
CA ALA A 473 -21.47 9.48 -7.83
C ALA A 473 -21.09 10.87 -8.33
N PHE A 474 -20.32 10.97 -9.42
CA PHE A 474 -19.96 12.24 -10.04
C PHE A 474 -21.20 13.03 -10.48
N ARG A 475 -22.20 12.35 -11.06
CA ARG A 475 -23.48 12.96 -11.47
C ARG A 475 -24.38 13.37 -10.29
N GLY A 476 -24.19 12.78 -9.12
CA GLY A 476 -24.93 13.14 -7.91
C GLY A 476 -24.42 14.46 -7.31
N VAL A 477 -25.34 15.31 -6.85
CA VAL A 477 -25.00 16.58 -6.18
C VAL A 477 -24.35 16.33 -4.81
N GLN A 478 -24.90 15.39 -4.05
CA GLN A 478 -24.36 14.94 -2.77
C GLN A 478 -24.64 13.44 -2.60
N THR A 479 -23.65 12.73 -2.09
CA THR A 479 -23.70 11.30 -1.77
C THR A 479 -24.03 11.13 -0.29
N ASP A 480 -25.18 10.54 0.02
CA ASP A 480 -25.54 10.19 1.39
C ASP A 480 -24.61 9.11 1.96
N ALA A 481 -24.42 9.11 3.28
CA ALA A 481 -23.61 8.14 4.01
C ALA A 481 -24.10 6.69 3.79
N ARG A 482 -25.40 6.48 3.55
CA ARG A 482 -25.94 5.16 3.16
C ARG A 482 -25.40 4.72 1.79
N THR A 483 -25.34 5.63 0.82
CA THR A 483 -24.80 5.37 -0.52
C THR A 483 -23.31 5.07 -0.47
N ILE A 484 -22.54 5.82 0.34
CA ILE A 484 -21.10 5.57 0.53
C ILE A 484 -20.88 4.15 1.08
N ARG A 485 -21.61 3.76 2.14
CA ARG A 485 -21.52 2.41 2.72
C ARG A 485 -21.93 1.32 1.72
N ARG A 486 -22.99 1.55 0.94
CA ARG A 486 -23.43 0.62 -0.11
C ARG A 486 -22.36 0.42 -1.17
N TYR A 487 -21.76 1.48 -1.68
CA TYR A 487 -20.72 1.39 -2.71
C TYR A 487 -19.43 0.74 -2.20
N ALA A 488 -18.99 1.12 -1.00
CA ALA A 488 -17.86 0.45 -0.35
C ALA A 488 -18.13 -1.05 -0.12
N GLY A 489 -19.32 -1.40 0.36
CA GLY A 489 -19.72 -2.79 0.57
C GLY A 489 -19.82 -3.59 -0.73
N GLN A 490 -20.35 -3.00 -1.81
CA GLN A 490 -20.37 -3.63 -3.13
C GLN A 490 -18.95 -3.88 -3.66
N LEU A 491 -18.05 -2.90 -3.50
CA LEU A 491 -16.67 -3.02 -3.96
C LEU A 491 -15.91 -4.11 -3.19
N LEU A 492 -15.97 -4.09 -1.85
CA LEU A 492 -15.38 -5.12 -0.99
C LEU A 492 -15.99 -6.50 -1.28
N GLY A 493 -17.33 -6.59 -1.35
CA GLY A 493 -18.04 -7.84 -1.62
C GLY A 493 -17.66 -8.46 -2.98
N ALA A 494 -17.58 -7.65 -4.04
CA ALA A 494 -17.18 -8.14 -5.37
C ALA A 494 -15.73 -8.63 -5.38
N MET A 495 -14.80 -7.86 -4.80
CA MET A 495 -13.39 -8.25 -4.72
C MET A 495 -13.20 -9.49 -3.85
N GLY A 496 -13.89 -9.58 -2.71
CA GLY A 496 -13.87 -10.71 -1.80
C GLY A 496 -14.44 -11.98 -2.43
N LEU A 497 -15.56 -11.88 -3.16
CA LEU A 497 -16.15 -13.02 -3.86
C LEU A 497 -15.22 -13.57 -4.94
N ILE A 498 -14.59 -12.68 -5.73
CA ILE A 498 -13.64 -13.11 -6.77
C ILE A 498 -12.40 -13.75 -6.14
N ALA A 499 -11.86 -13.14 -5.08
CA ALA A 499 -10.74 -13.70 -4.33
C ALA A 499 -11.09 -15.08 -3.74
N LEU A 500 -12.31 -15.23 -3.22
CA LEU A 500 -12.82 -16.49 -2.67
C LEU A 500 -12.91 -17.55 -3.77
N CYS A 501 -13.54 -17.25 -4.91
CA CYS A 501 -13.66 -18.18 -6.04
C CYS A 501 -12.29 -18.67 -6.54
N TRP A 502 -11.36 -17.74 -6.78
CA TRP A 502 -10.01 -18.07 -7.22
C TRP A 502 -9.23 -18.84 -6.16
N GLY A 503 -9.33 -18.43 -4.91
CA GLY A 503 -8.72 -19.13 -3.79
C GLY A 503 -9.25 -20.57 -3.69
N THR A 504 -10.56 -20.77 -3.80
CA THR A 504 -11.19 -22.09 -3.67
C THR A 504 -10.71 -22.99 -4.79
N PHE A 505 -10.63 -22.47 -6.00
CA PHE A 505 -10.07 -23.17 -7.15
C PHE A 505 -8.61 -23.58 -6.90
N LEU A 506 -7.75 -22.64 -6.45
CA LEU A 506 -6.35 -22.93 -6.15
C LEU A 506 -6.17 -23.95 -5.02
N PHE A 507 -6.96 -23.86 -3.94
CA PHE A 507 -6.90 -24.81 -2.84
C PHE A 507 -7.41 -26.20 -3.26
N ALA A 508 -8.52 -26.26 -3.99
CA ALA A 508 -9.05 -27.51 -4.52
C ALA A 508 -8.04 -28.19 -5.46
N TRP A 509 -7.37 -27.40 -6.30
CA TRP A 509 -6.30 -27.84 -7.17
C TRP A 509 -5.12 -28.38 -6.37
N THR A 510 -4.51 -27.56 -5.50
CA THR A 510 -3.28 -27.94 -4.78
C THR A 510 -3.49 -29.21 -3.95
N ARG A 511 -4.70 -29.39 -3.43
CA ARG A 511 -5.10 -30.63 -2.76
C ARG A 511 -5.12 -31.86 -3.66
N GLN A 512 -5.29 -31.73 -4.98
CA GLN A 512 -5.25 -32.88 -5.89
C GLN A 512 -3.91 -33.60 -5.89
N PHE A 513 -2.81 -32.83 -5.90
CA PHE A 513 -1.46 -33.40 -5.84
C PHE A 513 -1.13 -34.07 -4.49
N VAL A 514 -1.97 -33.83 -3.48
CA VAL A 514 -1.83 -34.35 -2.11
C VAL A 514 -3.04 -35.23 -1.76
N SER A 515 -3.84 -35.60 -2.76
CA SER A 515 -5.05 -36.41 -2.59
C SER A 515 -4.67 -37.83 -2.15
N PRO A 516 -5.55 -38.56 -1.44
CA PRO A 516 -5.27 -39.92 -1.02
C PRO A 516 -4.81 -40.84 -2.16
N PRO A 517 -5.45 -40.84 -3.37
CA PRO A 517 -4.97 -41.67 -4.47
C PRO A 517 -3.54 -41.37 -4.89
N VAL A 518 -3.16 -40.10 -5.01
CA VAL A 518 -1.78 -39.72 -5.39
C VAL A 518 -0.79 -40.15 -4.31
N LYS A 519 -1.12 -39.96 -3.02
CA LYS A 519 -0.26 -40.39 -1.90
C LYS A 519 -0.09 -41.91 -1.85
N GLU A 520 -1.18 -42.65 -2.02
CA GLU A 520 -1.17 -44.13 -2.04
C GLU A 520 -0.33 -44.66 -3.20
N VAL A 521 -0.47 -44.09 -4.40
CA VAL A 521 0.37 -44.46 -5.55
C VAL A 521 1.83 -44.11 -5.32
N ARG A 522 2.13 -42.94 -4.75
CA ARG A 522 3.50 -42.54 -4.41
C ARG A 522 4.12 -43.50 -3.39
N ALA A 523 3.38 -43.87 -2.35
CA ALA A 523 3.84 -44.80 -1.32
C ALA A 523 4.04 -46.21 -1.89
N ALA A 524 3.09 -46.73 -2.66
CA ALA A 524 3.19 -48.04 -3.31
C ALA A 524 4.36 -48.09 -4.31
N ALA A 525 4.50 -47.06 -5.15
CA ALA A 525 5.61 -46.96 -6.10
C ALA A 525 6.96 -46.86 -5.38
N GLN A 526 7.03 -46.10 -4.28
CA GLN A 526 8.24 -46.03 -3.46
C GLN A 526 8.59 -47.39 -2.85
N ALA A 527 7.62 -48.17 -2.38
CA ALA A 527 7.86 -49.51 -1.84
C ALA A 527 8.33 -50.51 -2.91
N VAL A 528 7.69 -50.52 -4.10
CA VAL A 528 8.14 -51.34 -5.25
C VAL A 528 9.55 -50.91 -5.68
N LEU A 529 9.82 -49.60 -5.67
CA LEU A 529 11.14 -49.09 -5.98
C LEU A 529 12.17 -49.42 -4.86
N GLN A 530 11.73 -49.52 -3.61
CA GLN A 530 12.42 -50.05 -2.42
C GLN A 530 13.04 -51.44 -2.63
N ALA A 531 12.23 -52.35 -3.14
CA ALA A 531 12.46 -53.79 -3.07
C ALA A 531 13.52 -54.34 -4.04
N GLU A 532 14.09 -53.52 -4.93
CA GLU A 532 15.00 -53.98 -5.98
C GLU A 532 16.29 -53.12 -5.97
N PRO A 533 17.28 -53.49 -5.15
CA PRO A 533 18.44 -52.65 -4.81
C PRO A 533 19.45 -52.49 -5.96
N ASP A 534 19.60 -53.50 -6.83
CA ASP A 534 20.54 -53.48 -7.95
C ASP A 534 19.92 -52.91 -9.23
N ARG A 535 20.20 -51.62 -9.50
CA ARG A 535 19.59 -50.91 -10.64
C ARG A 535 20.60 -50.25 -11.57
N PRO A 536 20.50 -50.49 -12.90
CA PRO A 536 21.35 -49.82 -13.88
C PRO A 536 21.17 -48.30 -13.87
N ARG A 537 22.17 -47.59 -14.43
CA ARG A 537 22.16 -46.11 -14.55
C ARG A 537 21.01 -45.59 -15.43
N ARG A 538 20.63 -46.32 -16.48
CA ARG A 538 19.41 -46.07 -17.26
C ARG A 538 18.37 -47.09 -16.84
N TYR A 539 17.45 -46.66 -15.98
CA TYR A 539 16.38 -47.50 -15.47
C TYR A 539 15.04 -46.91 -15.90
N GLU A 540 14.37 -47.62 -16.79
CA GLU A 540 12.98 -47.41 -17.18
C GLU A 540 12.24 -48.71 -16.91
N ARG A 541 11.34 -48.71 -15.91
CA ARG A 541 10.56 -49.89 -15.54
C ARG A 541 9.07 -49.58 -15.66
N SER A 542 8.36 -50.40 -16.42
CA SER A 542 6.90 -50.42 -16.38
C SER A 542 6.46 -51.13 -15.10
N ILE A 543 5.72 -50.45 -14.25
CA ILE A 543 5.18 -51.01 -12.99
C ILE A 543 3.74 -51.44 -13.27
N ALA A 544 3.44 -52.72 -13.06
CA ALA A 544 2.08 -53.22 -13.25
C ALA A 544 1.19 -52.83 -12.06
N LEU A 545 -0.12 -52.66 -12.29
CA LEU A 545 -1.08 -52.36 -11.21
C LEU A 545 -1.09 -53.43 -10.12
N SER A 546 -0.89 -54.70 -10.50
CA SER A 546 -0.79 -55.83 -9.56
C SER A 546 0.44 -55.74 -8.65
N GLU A 547 1.57 -55.22 -9.14
CA GLU A 547 2.78 -55.00 -8.32
C GLU A 547 2.54 -53.91 -7.27
N LEU A 548 1.87 -52.82 -7.66
CA LEU A 548 1.49 -51.77 -6.72
C LEU A 548 0.47 -52.28 -5.71
N ASP A 549 -0.49 -53.12 -6.14
CA ASP A 549 -1.50 -53.68 -5.24
C ASP A 549 -0.91 -54.66 -4.22
N ALA A 550 0.13 -55.42 -4.62
CA ALA A 550 0.83 -56.35 -3.73
C ALA A 550 1.49 -55.65 -2.52
N THR A 551 1.73 -54.34 -2.60
CA THR A 551 2.22 -53.56 -1.44
C THR A 551 1.18 -53.40 -0.32
N GLY A 552 -0.10 -53.67 -0.59
CA GLY A 552 -1.20 -53.46 0.35
C GLY A 552 -1.55 -51.98 0.60
N ALA A 553 -0.86 -51.03 -0.06
CA ALA A 553 -1.05 -49.61 0.17
C ALA A 553 -2.19 -48.96 -0.66
N LEU A 554 -2.76 -49.67 -1.64
CA LEU A 554 -3.76 -49.12 -2.55
C LEU A 554 -5.19 -49.33 -2.07
N SER A 555 -5.94 -48.24 -1.88
CA SER A 555 -7.38 -48.30 -1.62
C SER A 555 -8.19 -48.70 -2.87
N PRO A 556 -9.43 -49.20 -2.72
CA PRO A 556 -10.29 -49.53 -3.86
C PRO A 556 -10.54 -48.35 -4.81
N ARG A 557 -10.55 -47.11 -4.29
CA ARG A 557 -10.69 -45.89 -5.09
C ARG A 557 -9.47 -45.68 -5.98
N THR A 558 -8.28 -45.88 -5.44
CA THR A 558 -7.02 -45.73 -6.15
C THR A 558 -6.83 -46.81 -7.21
N LYS A 559 -7.21 -48.06 -6.91
CA LYS A 559 -7.25 -49.14 -7.90
C LYS A 559 -8.14 -48.80 -9.10
N ARG A 560 -9.32 -48.23 -8.85
CA ARG A 560 -10.24 -47.77 -9.90
C ARG A 560 -9.67 -46.60 -10.70
N TRP A 561 -9.00 -45.67 -10.03
CA TRP A 561 -8.35 -44.54 -10.70
C TRP A 561 -7.21 -44.98 -11.61
N LEU A 562 -6.46 -45.99 -11.19
CA LEU A 562 -5.34 -46.56 -11.96
C LEU A 562 -5.75 -47.64 -12.97
N SER A 563 -7.02 -48.06 -13.03
CA SER A 563 -7.40 -49.08 -14.01
C SER A 563 -7.20 -48.53 -15.43
N ASN A 564 -6.63 -49.35 -16.31
CA ASN A 564 -6.24 -48.96 -17.67
C ASN A 564 -5.15 -47.88 -17.77
N THR A 565 -4.37 -47.66 -16.71
CA THR A 565 -3.21 -46.75 -16.74
C THR A 565 -1.91 -47.51 -16.98
N ARG A 566 -0.96 -46.88 -17.68
CA ARG A 566 0.42 -47.38 -17.84
C ARG A 566 1.35 -46.56 -16.96
N ILE A 567 1.98 -47.22 -15.99
CA ILE A 567 2.85 -46.57 -15.01
C ILE A 567 4.30 -46.92 -15.36
N VAL A 568 5.13 -45.91 -15.59
CA VAL A 568 6.55 -46.07 -15.92
C VAL A 568 7.39 -45.27 -14.93
N ALA A 569 8.27 -45.94 -14.20
CA ALA A 569 9.27 -45.30 -13.36
C ALA A 569 10.55 -45.07 -14.16
N THR A 570 10.99 -43.81 -14.21
CA THR A 570 12.24 -43.40 -14.87
C THR A 570 13.18 -42.81 -13.85
N ARG A 571 14.45 -43.24 -13.84
CA ARG A 571 15.46 -42.69 -12.94
C ARG A 571 15.77 -41.23 -13.32
N GLY A 572 15.58 -40.30 -12.38
CA GLY A 572 16.02 -38.93 -12.51
C GLY A 572 17.52 -38.78 -12.28
N GLY A 573 18.12 -37.68 -12.77
CA GLY A 573 19.50 -37.32 -12.41
C GLY A 573 19.64 -37.19 -10.89
N GLY A 574 20.74 -37.71 -10.33
CA GLY A 574 21.02 -37.55 -8.90
C GLY A 574 21.26 -36.08 -8.56
N ASP A 575 20.77 -35.63 -7.40
CA ASP A 575 21.15 -34.32 -6.85
C ASP A 575 22.58 -34.41 -6.28
N SER A 576 23.22 -33.26 -6.10
CA SER A 576 24.53 -33.06 -5.48
C SER A 576 24.73 -33.80 -4.14
N LYS A 577 23.64 -34.16 -3.45
CA LYS A 577 23.64 -34.92 -2.19
C LYS A 577 23.60 -36.44 -2.35
N GLY A 578 23.76 -36.97 -3.57
CA GLY A 578 23.70 -38.40 -3.84
C GLY A 578 22.29 -39.03 -3.72
N GLN A 579 21.26 -38.22 -3.43
CA GLN A 579 19.88 -38.72 -3.38
C GLN A 579 19.42 -39.13 -4.79
N ARG A 580 18.94 -40.37 -4.90
CA ARG A 580 18.30 -40.89 -6.11
C ARG A 580 16.83 -40.48 -6.10
N TYR A 581 16.37 -39.92 -7.21
CA TYR A 581 14.96 -39.59 -7.42
C TYR A 581 14.44 -40.37 -8.62
N TYR A 582 13.19 -40.82 -8.54
CA TYR A 582 12.51 -41.46 -9.66
C TYR A 582 11.34 -40.58 -10.09
N PHE A 583 11.17 -40.42 -11.39
CA PHE A 583 9.99 -39.82 -11.98
C PHE A 583 9.00 -40.93 -12.31
N LEU A 584 7.84 -40.88 -11.68
CA LEU A 584 6.73 -41.75 -12.01
C LEU A 584 5.91 -41.09 -13.13
N SER A 585 5.86 -41.71 -14.29
CA SER A 585 5.04 -41.28 -15.43
C SER A 585 3.82 -42.18 -15.53
N ILE A 586 2.64 -41.66 -15.21
CA ILE A 586 1.36 -42.37 -15.31
C ILE A 586 0.66 -41.90 -16.59
N SER A 587 0.46 -42.82 -17.52
CA SER A 587 -0.27 -42.55 -18.77
C SER A 587 -1.71 -43.05 -18.62
N PHE A 588 -2.67 -42.14 -18.76
CA PHE A 588 -4.10 -42.43 -18.66
C PHE A 588 -4.69 -42.77 -20.05
N PRO A 589 -5.89 -43.39 -20.14
CA PRO A 589 -6.50 -43.80 -21.40
C PRO A 589 -6.69 -42.69 -22.45
N HIS A 590 -6.71 -41.43 -22.03
CA HIS A 590 -6.85 -40.25 -22.90
C HIS A 590 -5.50 -39.68 -23.37
N GLU A 591 -4.46 -40.52 -23.47
CA GLU A 591 -3.08 -40.17 -23.87
C GLU A 591 -2.39 -39.10 -23.01
N ARG A 592 -3.02 -38.66 -21.92
CA ARG A 592 -2.42 -37.70 -20.99
C ARG A 592 -1.46 -38.39 -20.04
N ARG A 593 -0.30 -37.78 -19.85
CA ARG A 593 0.76 -38.26 -18.96
C ARG A 593 0.86 -37.35 -17.75
N TYR A 594 0.71 -37.92 -16.57
CA TYR A 594 1.03 -37.27 -15.31
C TYR A 594 2.43 -37.68 -14.88
N ARG A 595 3.27 -36.71 -14.51
CA ARG A 595 4.61 -36.97 -13.97
C ARG A 595 4.69 -36.53 -12.52
N ASP A 596 5.06 -37.45 -11.63
CA ASP A 596 5.29 -37.17 -10.22
C ASP A 596 6.72 -37.51 -9.81
N LEU A 597 7.23 -36.81 -8.79
CA LEU A 597 8.55 -37.07 -8.22
C LEU A 597 8.41 -38.00 -7.01
N VAL A 598 9.10 -39.15 -7.05
CA VAL A 598 9.17 -40.10 -5.95
C VAL A 598 10.58 -40.04 -5.37
N HIS A 599 10.67 -39.63 -4.10
CA HIS A 599 11.92 -39.61 -3.36
C HIS A 599 12.27 -41.03 -2.89
N THR A 600 13.52 -41.43 -3.05
CA THR A 600 14.04 -42.65 -2.40
C THR A 600 14.97 -42.29 -1.24
N VAL A 601 15.01 -43.16 -0.23
CA VAL A 601 15.83 -43.02 0.99
C VAL A 601 17.31 -42.86 0.60
N PRO A 602 18.12 -42.06 1.33
CA PRO A 602 19.54 -41.95 1.06
C PRO A 602 20.20 -43.33 1.09
N ASP A 603 21.09 -43.62 0.13
CA ASP A 603 21.99 -44.78 0.22
C ASP A 603 22.81 -44.62 1.51
N THR A 604 22.49 -45.39 2.55
CA THR A 604 23.27 -45.42 3.81
C THR A 604 24.60 -46.18 3.68
N HIS A 605 24.98 -46.55 2.46
CA HIS A 605 26.25 -47.16 2.12
C HIS A 605 27.12 -46.16 1.34
N GLN A 606 27.68 -45.19 2.06
CA GLN A 606 28.91 -44.51 1.69
C GLN A 606 29.89 -44.57 2.85
#